data_AF-A0A838CPQ2-F1
#
_entry.id   AF-A0A838CPQ2-F1
#
_cell.length_a   1.000
_cell.length_b   1.000
_cell.length_c   1.000
_cell.angle_alpha   90.00
_cell.angle_beta   90.00
_cell.angle_gamma   90.00
#
_symmetry.space_group_name_H-M   'P 1'
#
loop_
_entity.id
_entity.type
_entity.pdbx_description
1 polymer ?
#
loop_
_entity_poly.entity_id
_entity_poly.type
_entity_poly.pdbx_seq_one_letter_code
_entity_poly.pdbx_strand_id
1 'polypeptide(L)'
;MKKWLLALGLTGALVLAGCGSDSNSNGDDSATSDESQEQTEKQDENNVKKEILNAQMNVKDTFKQYQAKIVAYQEAASAEKPDAEAIKAAGEEARTAANEAAEEAANYTVEADLPEEVKAQYTEAIASLQAYYEEAANALDANVQEADFTKAEEQFTQFSDQLSALYEEAGLFAPDMMKELS
;
A
#
# COMPACT_ATOMS: atom_id res chain seq x y z
N MET A 1 -33.51 -14.62 -9.64
CA MET A 1 -34.77 -15.41 -9.67
C MET A 1 -35.23 -15.70 -8.24
N LYS A 2 -36.53 -15.87 -8.07
CA LYS A 2 -37.25 -15.89 -6.78
C LYS A 2 -36.83 -17.06 -5.89
N LYS A 3 -36.44 -16.70 -4.66
CA LYS A 3 -36.70 -17.34 -3.36
C LYS A 3 -36.70 -18.88 -3.33
N TRP A 4 -35.62 -19.42 -2.76
CA TRP A 4 -35.68 -20.70 -2.06
C TRP A 4 -35.25 -20.47 -0.60
N LEU A 5 -36.23 -20.66 0.29
CA LEU A 5 -36.08 -20.79 1.73
C LEU A 5 -36.11 -22.29 2.06
N LEU A 6 -35.50 -22.63 3.21
CA LEU A 6 -35.34 -23.94 3.87
C LEU A 6 -33.91 -24.51 3.67
N ALA A 7 -33.18 -24.96 4.67
CA ALA A 7 -33.56 -25.44 5.99
C ALA A 7 -32.42 -25.31 7.01
N LEU A 8 -32.83 -25.20 8.28
CA LEU A 8 -32.03 -25.38 9.49
C LEU A 8 -31.27 -26.71 9.50
N GLY A 9 -29.97 -26.64 9.77
CA GLY A 9 -29.13 -27.76 10.18
C GLY A 9 -28.48 -27.43 11.52
N LEU A 10 -29.10 -27.95 12.59
CA LEU A 10 -28.63 -27.96 13.97
C LEU A 10 -27.51 -29.02 14.13
N THR A 11 -26.71 -28.91 15.19
CA THR A 11 -25.76 -29.92 15.77
C THR A 11 -24.32 -29.85 15.24
N GLY A 12 -23.24 -29.84 16.04
CA GLY A 12 -23.09 -30.15 17.46
C GLY A 12 -21.83 -29.55 18.09
N ALA A 13 -21.81 -29.66 19.42
CA ALA A 13 -20.77 -29.19 20.31
C ALA A 13 -19.67 -30.24 20.56
N LEU A 14 -18.62 -29.79 21.26
CA LEU A 14 -17.51 -30.52 21.90
C LEU A 14 -16.33 -30.84 20.95
N VAL A 15 -15.07 -30.60 21.32
CA VAL A 15 -14.46 -30.86 22.63
C VAL A 15 -13.36 -29.82 22.94
N LEU A 16 -13.42 -29.20 24.11
CA LEU A 16 -12.26 -28.61 24.78
C LEU A 16 -11.45 -29.77 25.37
N ALA A 17 -10.36 -30.16 24.71
CA ALA A 17 -9.34 -30.98 25.33
C ALA A 17 -8.34 -30.03 26.00
N GLY A 18 -8.46 -29.91 27.33
CA GLY A 18 -7.40 -29.34 28.14
C GLY A 18 -6.18 -30.26 28.15
N CYS A 19 -5.00 -29.67 28.17
CA CYS A 19 -3.85 -30.28 28.79
C CYS A 19 -3.28 -29.29 29.79
N GLY A 20 -3.54 -29.58 31.06
CA GLY A 20 -2.76 -29.06 32.16
C GLY A 20 -1.71 -30.08 32.55
N SER A 21 -0.62 -29.54 33.10
CA SER A 21 0.38 -30.18 33.93
C SER A 21 1.51 -30.94 33.23
N ASP A 22 2.66 -30.27 33.22
CA ASP A 22 3.91 -30.71 33.87
C ASP A 22 3.85 -32.13 34.45
N SER A 23 4.60 -33.04 33.83
CA SER A 23 5.20 -34.22 34.46
C SER A 23 6.38 -34.71 33.62
N ASN A 24 7.54 -34.42 34.16
CA ASN A 24 8.86 -34.93 33.84
C ASN A 24 8.85 -36.46 33.61
N SER A 25 9.31 -36.91 32.44
CA SER A 25 9.73 -38.30 32.24
C SER A 25 10.90 -38.35 31.26
N ASN A 26 12.06 -38.71 31.80
CA ASN A 26 13.28 -39.08 31.08
C ASN A 26 12.96 -40.12 29.99
N GLY A 27 13.38 -39.83 28.77
CA GLY A 27 13.43 -40.75 27.65
C GLY A 27 14.47 -40.24 26.65
N ASP A 28 15.69 -40.73 26.80
CA ASP A 28 16.78 -40.58 25.83
C ASP A 28 16.41 -41.40 24.58
N ASP A 29 16.08 -40.74 23.47
CA ASP A 29 16.16 -41.32 22.14
C ASP A 29 16.26 -40.23 21.06
N SER A 30 17.44 -40.18 20.46
CA SER A 30 17.78 -39.70 19.12
C SER A 30 16.66 -39.04 18.28
N ALA A 31 16.69 -37.70 18.19
CA ALA A 31 16.21 -36.94 17.02
C ALA A 31 16.78 -35.51 17.06
N THR A 32 18.06 -35.37 16.70
CA THR A 32 18.62 -34.08 16.28
C THR A 32 18.26 -33.86 14.80
N SER A 33 17.84 -32.63 14.49
CA SER A 33 17.57 -32.04 13.16
C SER A 33 16.11 -32.04 12.69
N ASP A 34 15.29 -31.14 13.24
CA ASP A 34 14.19 -30.50 12.49
C ASP A 34 13.73 -29.12 13.06
N GLU A 35 14.31 -28.62 14.16
CA GLU A 35 13.94 -27.30 14.70
C GLU A 35 14.72 -26.11 14.08
N SER A 36 15.82 -26.38 13.36
CA SER A 36 16.72 -25.32 12.86
C SER A 36 16.26 -24.68 11.55
N GLN A 37 15.50 -25.40 10.71
CA GLN A 37 15.02 -24.89 9.42
C GLN A 37 13.78 -24.00 9.59
N GLU A 38 12.78 -24.43 10.36
CA GLU A 38 11.59 -23.61 10.64
C GLU A 38 11.91 -22.29 11.34
N GLN A 39 12.90 -22.28 12.23
CA GLN A 39 13.26 -21.07 12.98
C GLN A 39 14.04 -20.07 12.11
N THR A 40 14.80 -20.54 11.11
CA THR A 40 15.53 -19.69 10.15
C THR A 40 14.58 -19.12 9.09
N GLU A 41 13.68 -19.93 8.54
CA GLU A 41 12.68 -19.49 7.55
C GLU A 41 11.70 -18.45 8.13
N LYS A 42 11.22 -18.64 9.38
CA LYS A 42 10.38 -17.66 10.08
C LYS A 42 11.13 -16.36 10.41
N GLN A 43 12.47 -16.41 10.54
CA GLN A 43 13.28 -15.22 10.77
C GLN A 43 13.44 -14.41 9.47
N ASP A 44 13.63 -15.10 8.35
CA ASP A 44 13.70 -14.49 7.02
C ASP A 44 12.35 -13.87 6.59
N GLU A 45 11.22 -14.55 6.84
CA GLU A 45 9.89 -13.96 6.57
C GLU A 45 9.63 -12.67 7.37
N ASN A 46 10.00 -12.65 8.65
CA ASN A 46 9.82 -11.47 9.49
C ASN A 46 10.73 -10.31 9.06
N ASN A 47 11.93 -10.62 8.57
CA ASN A 47 12.83 -9.62 7.99
C ASN A 47 12.23 -9.04 6.70
N VAL A 48 11.72 -9.87 5.80
CA VAL A 48 11.06 -9.41 4.57
C VAL A 48 9.87 -8.49 4.88
N LYS A 49 8.99 -8.87 5.83
CA LYS A 49 7.85 -8.02 6.23
C LYS A 49 8.30 -6.66 6.75
N LYS A 50 9.35 -6.64 7.57
CA LYS A 50 9.92 -5.38 8.08
C LYS A 50 10.47 -4.51 6.94
N GLU A 51 11.17 -5.11 5.99
CA GLU A 51 11.71 -4.38 4.84
C GLU A 51 10.61 -3.88 3.88
N ILE A 52 9.49 -4.60 3.75
CA ILE A 52 8.30 -4.13 3.03
C ILE A 52 7.74 -2.88 3.70
N LEU A 53 7.63 -2.87 5.04
CA LEU A 53 7.18 -1.69 5.78
C LEU A 53 8.17 -0.53 5.70
N ASN A 54 9.49 -0.80 5.71
CA ASN A 54 10.51 0.22 5.49
C ASN A 54 10.37 0.83 4.09
N ALA A 55 10.15 0.01 3.06
CA ALA A 55 9.94 0.50 1.69
C ALA A 55 8.70 1.40 1.62
N GLN A 56 7.57 1.05 2.26
CA GLN A 56 6.41 1.95 2.34
C GLN A 56 6.75 3.27 3.01
N MET A 57 7.49 3.26 4.12
CA MET A 57 7.89 4.49 4.80
C MET A 57 8.77 5.36 3.90
N ASN A 58 9.67 4.77 3.12
CA ASN A 58 10.49 5.48 2.15
C ASN A 58 9.63 6.09 1.03
N VAL A 59 8.70 5.33 0.44
CA VAL A 59 7.75 5.85 -0.55
C VAL A 59 6.97 7.03 0.04
N LYS A 60 6.43 6.88 1.25
CA LYS A 60 5.72 7.96 1.94
C LYS A 60 6.60 9.19 2.11
N ASP A 61 7.80 9.03 2.66
CA ASP A 61 8.68 10.15 2.97
C ASP A 61 9.15 10.89 1.71
N THR A 62 9.36 10.17 0.61
CA THR A 62 9.68 10.74 -0.70
C THR A 62 8.50 11.54 -1.27
N PHE A 63 7.30 10.94 -1.31
CA PHE A 63 6.21 11.48 -2.13
C PHE A 63 5.21 12.39 -1.39
N LYS A 64 5.13 12.32 -0.05
CA LYS A 64 4.13 13.07 0.74
C LYS A 64 4.15 14.59 0.49
N GLN A 65 5.35 15.16 0.31
CA GLN A 65 5.49 16.61 0.14
C GLN A 65 4.90 17.10 -1.19
N TYR A 66 4.98 16.27 -2.23
CA TYR A 66 4.39 16.59 -3.54
C TYR A 66 2.89 16.38 -3.50
N GLN A 67 2.45 15.26 -2.91
CA GLN A 67 1.03 14.96 -2.76
C GLN A 67 0.29 16.04 -1.98
N ALA A 68 0.89 16.56 -0.90
CA ALA A 68 0.30 17.64 -0.11
C ALA A 68 -0.03 18.89 -0.95
N LYS A 69 0.72 19.18 -2.03
CA LYS A 69 0.45 20.30 -2.93
C LYS A 69 -0.75 20.03 -3.84
N ILE A 70 -0.89 18.79 -4.32
CA ILE A 70 -2.05 18.36 -5.11
C ILE A 70 -3.32 18.39 -4.24
N VAL A 71 -3.23 17.90 -3.00
CA VAL A 71 -4.34 17.96 -2.03
C VAL A 71 -4.72 19.41 -1.74
N ALA A 72 -3.76 20.30 -1.52
CA ALA A 72 -4.04 21.73 -1.29
C ALA A 72 -4.79 22.38 -2.47
N TYR A 73 -4.47 22.00 -3.72
CA TYR A 73 -5.25 22.40 -4.89
C TYR A 73 -6.68 21.87 -4.84
N GLN A 74 -6.86 20.57 -4.59
CA GLN A 74 -8.17 19.94 -4.53
C GLN A 74 -9.05 20.56 -3.43
N GLU A 75 -8.47 20.89 -2.27
CA GLU A 75 -9.14 21.61 -1.18
C GLU A 75 -9.56 23.02 -1.61
N ALA A 76 -8.69 23.77 -2.28
CA ALA A 76 -9.01 25.11 -2.78
C ALA A 76 -10.14 25.07 -3.84
N ALA A 77 -10.09 24.10 -4.75
CA ALA A 77 -11.08 23.92 -5.81
C ALA A 77 -12.45 23.43 -5.29
N SER A 78 -12.46 22.65 -4.20
CA SER A 78 -13.68 22.10 -3.59
C SER A 78 -14.26 22.94 -2.45
N ALA A 79 -13.65 24.07 -2.12
CA ALA A 79 -14.14 24.97 -1.08
C ALA A 79 -15.59 25.41 -1.33
N GLU A 80 -16.37 25.68 -0.27
CA GLU A 80 -17.78 26.11 -0.39
C GLU A 80 -17.93 27.38 -1.28
N LYS A 81 -16.92 28.24 -1.24
CA LYS A 81 -16.77 29.42 -2.09
C LYS A 81 -15.37 29.43 -2.67
N PRO A 82 -15.15 28.76 -3.82
CA PRO A 82 -13.84 28.70 -4.43
C PRO A 82 -13.39 30.10 -4.85
N ASP A 83 -12.16 30.46 -4.48
CA ASP A 83 -11.53 31.69 -4.93
C ASP A 83 -10.65 31.40 -6.15
N ALA A 84 -10.98 32.01 -7.29
CA ALA A 84 -10.33 31.71 -8.56
C ALA A 84 -8.83 32.06 -8.56
N GLU A 85 -8.40 33.07 -7.79
CA GLU A 85 -6.98 33.41 -7.65
C GLU A 85 -6.26 32.38 -6.78
N ALA A 86 -6.84 31.96 -5.65
CA ALA A 86 -6.30 30.90 -4.81
C ALA A 86 -6.21 29.55 -5.54
N ILE A 87 -7.24 29.15 -6.30
CA ILE A 87 -7.23 27.92 -7.10
C ILE A 87 -6.10 27.96 -8.12
N LYS A 88 -5.92 29.08 -8.82
CA LYS A 88 -4.85 29.23 -9.80
C LYS A 88 -3.47 29.13 -9.14
N ALA A 89 -3.25 29.81 -8.02
CA ALA A 89 -1.98 29.76 -7.30
C ALA A 89 -1.67 28.34 -6.79
N ALA A 90 -2.64 27.70 -6.14
CA ALA A 90 -2.49 26.32 -5.67
C ALA A 90 -2.30 25.32 -6.84
N GLY A 91 -2.95 25.55 -7.97
CA GLY A 91 -2.85 24.71 -9.15
C GLY A 91 -1.50 24.82 -9.85
N GLU A 92 -0.88 26.01 -9.85
CA GLU A 92 0.49 26.18 -10.32
C GLU A 92 1.49 25.41 -9.43
N GLU A 93 1.35 25.51 -8.09
CA GLU A 93 2.17 24.72 -7.16
C GLU A 93 1.95 23.21 -7.30
N ALA A 94 0.69 22.77 -7.39
CA ALA A 94 0.32 21.37 -7.56
C ALA A 94 0.88 20.79 -8.86
N ARG A 95 0.84 21.55 -9.97
CA ARG A 95 1.38 21.10 -11.25
C ARG A 95 2.89 20.96 -11.20
N THR A 96 3.60 21.92 -10.61
CA THR A 96 5.05 21.79 -10.42
C THR A 96 5.38 20.56 -9.57
N ALA A 97 4.68 20.38 -8.44
CA ALA A 97 4.88 19.24 -7.57
C ALA A 97 4.56 17.91 -8.26
N ALA A 98 3.51 17.85 -9.08
CA ALA A 98 3.15 16.65 -9.84
C ALA A 98 4.24 16.29 -10.87
N ASN A 99 4.77 17.26 -11.61
CA ASN A 99 5.88 17.00 -12.54
C ASN A 99 7.14 16.52 -11.81
N GLU A 100 7.52 17.19 -10.71
CA GLU A 100 8.67 16.78 -9.89
C GLU A 100 8.48 15.38 -9.29
N ALA A 101 7.27 15.03 -8.86
CA ALA A 101 6.96 13.71 -8.34
C ALA A 101 6.99 12.62 -9.41
N ALA A 102 6.54 12.91 -10.64
CA ALA A 102 6.68 11.99 -11.76
C ALA A 102 8.16 11.73 -12.09
N GLU A 103 8.99 12.77 -12.11
CA GLU A 103 10.44 12.64 -12.30
C GLU A 103 11.09 11.85 -11.16
N GLU A 104 10.71 12.10 -9.91
CA GLU A 104 11.19 11.36 -8.75
C GLU A 104 10.79 9.88 -8.82
N ALA A 105 9.54 9.58 -9.20
CA ALA A 105 9.05 8.21 -9.38
C ALA A 105 9.78 7.47 -10.51
N ALA A 106 10.06 8.14 -11.63
CA ALA A 106 10.82 7.55 -12.73
C ALA A 106 12.26 7.16 -12.35
N ASN A 107 12.84 7.84 -11.37
CA ASN A 107 14.20 7.58 -10.87
C ASN A 107 14.21 6.81 -9.54
N TYR A 108 13.04 6.47 -9.00
CA TYR A 108 12.92 5.86 -7.69
C TYR A 108 13.54 4.45 -7.68
N THR A 109 14.34 4.18 -6.66
CA THR A 109 14.96 2.88 -6.44
C THR A 109 14.52 2.33 -5.08
N VAL A 110 14.10 1.06 -5.06
CA VAL A 110 13.75 0.38 -3.82
C VAL A 110 15.04 0.02 -3.06
N GLU A 111 15.41 0.87 -2.09
CA GLU A 111 16.64 0.68 -1.30
C GLU A 111 16.54 -0.42 -0.23
N ALA A 112 15.34 -0.91 0.06
CA ALA A 112 15.10 -1.94 1.07
C ALA A 112 15.75 -3.28 0.68
N ASP A 113 16.21 -4.03 1.69
CA ASP A 113 16.83 -5.34 1.49
C ASP A 113 15.76 -6.43 1.26
N LEU A 114 15.12 -6.32 0.10
CA LEU A 114 14.02 -7.16 -0.33
C LEU A 114 14.46 -8.16 -1.40
N PRO A 115 13.80 -9.33 -1.48
CA PRO A 115 13.94 -10.23 -2.62
C PRO A 115 13.69 -9.51 -3.95
N GLU A 116 14.42 -9.90 -5.00
CA GLU A 116 14.33 -9.25 -6.32
C GLU A 116 12.91 -9.26 -6.91
N GLU A 117 12.14 -10.33 -6.65
CA GLU A 117 10.73 -10.42 -7.06
C GLU A 117 9.87 -9.34 -6.40
N VAL A 118 10.04 -9.13 -5.09
CA VAL A 118 9.33 -8.09 -4.34
C VAL A 118 9.76 -6.69 -4.80
N LYS A 119 11.04 -6.49 -5.08
CA LYS A 119 11.53 -5.22 -5.67
C LYS A 119 10.89 -4.95 -7.02
N ALA A 120 10.77 -5.98 -7.87
CA ALA A 120 10.12 -5.85 -9.17
C ALA A 120 8.64 -5.47 -9.04
N GLN A 121 7.91 -6.09 -8.10
CA GLN A 121 6.51 -5.72 -7.80
C GLN A 121 6.40 -4.26 -7.33
N TYR A 122 7.31 -3.79 -6.47
CA TYR A 122 7.37 -2.37 -6.09
C TYR A 122 7.66 -1.46 -7.28
N THR A 123 8.62 -1.80 -8.14
CA THR A 123 8.93 -1.00 -9.34
C THR A 123 7.72 -0.91 -10.28
N GLU A 124 6.96 -1.99 -10.44
CA GLU A 124 5.73 -1.98 -11.23
C GLU A 124 4.67 -1.06 -10.60
N ALA A 125 4.49 -1.12 -9.28
CA ALA A 125 3.58 -0.22 -8.57
C ALA A 125 4.00 1.25 -8.72
N ILE A 126 5.30 1.54 -8.55
CA ILE A 126 5.83 2.91 -8.68
C ILE A 126 5.64 3.46 -10.10
N ALA A 127 5.64 2.64 -11.14
CA ALA A 127 5.30 3.10 -12.49
C ALA A 127 3.85 3.61 -12.58
N SER A 128 2.90 2.96 -11.88
CA SER A 128 1.52 3.46 -11.78
C SER A 128 1.44 4.75 -10.97
N LEU A 129 2.27 4.90 -9.92
CA LEU A 129 2.38 6.15 -9.16
C LEU A 129 2.97 7.29 -10.00
N GLN A 130 3.97 7.01 -10.84
CA GLN A 130 4.48 7.95 -11.82
C GLN A 130 3.36 8.41 -12.77
N ALA A 131 2.62 7.46 -13.35
CA ALA A 131 1.52 7.76 -14.26
C ALA A 131 0.41 8.59 -13.58
N TYR A 132 0.13 8.35 -12.30
CA TYR A 132 -0.75 9.20 -11.50
C TYR A 132 -0.31 10.67 -11.50
N TYR A 133 0.97 10.91 -11.21
CA TYR A 133 1.52 12.27 -11.18
C TYR A 133 1.55 12.92 -12.57
N GLU A 134 1.86 12.17 -13.62
CA GLU A 134 1.80 12.66 -15.01
C GLU A 134 0.37 13.07 -15.40
N GLU A 135 -0.63 12.24 -15.11
CA GLU A 135 -2.03 12.55 -15.41
C GLU A 135 -2.54 13.71 -14.54
N ALA A 136 -2.09 13.83 -13.29
CA ALA A 136 -2.40 14.98 -12.43
C ALA A 136 -1.85 16.29 -13.01
N ALA A 137 -0.59 16.29 -13.47
CA ALA A 137 0.00 17.44 -14.14
C ALA A 137 -0.76 17.80 -15.44
N ASN A 138 -1.09 16.80 -16.25
CA ASN A 138 -1.85 16.97 -17.50
C ASN A 138 -3.25 17.58 -17.25
N ALA A 139 -3.95 17.14 -16.20
CA ALA A 139 -5.26 17.68 -15.83
C ALA A 139 -5.17 19.17 -15.47
N LEU A 140 -4.16 19.55 -14.66
CA LEU A 140 -3.92 20.93 -14.26
C LEU A 140 -3.50 21.82 -15.43
N ASP A 141 -2.74 21.30 -16.39
CA ASP A 141 -2.39 22.01 -17.62
C ASP A 141 -3.58 22.21 -18.56
N ALA A 142 -4.48 21.23 -18.63
CA ALA A 142 -5.66 21.32 -19.47
C ALA A 142 -6.64 22.39 -18.98
N ASN A 143 -6.94 22.41 -17.68
CA ASN A 143 -7.78 23.43 -17.07
C ASN A 143 -7.55 23.54 -15.56
N VAL A 144 -6.69 24.46 -15.14
CA VAL A 144 -6.38 24.68 -13.72
C VAL A 144 -7.60 25.07 -12.87
N GLN A 145 -8.68 25.62 -13.42
CA GLN A 145 -9.84 26.03 -12.61
C GLN A 145 -10.82 24.88 -12.35
N GLU A 146 -10.83 23.88 -13.23
CA GLU A 146 -11.76 22.75 -13.19
C GLU A 146 -11.02 21.48 -13.65
N ALA A 147 -9.87 21.20 -13.06
CA ALA A 147 -9.03 20.09 -13.47
C ALA A 147 -9.75 18.75 -13.23
N ASP A 148 -9.74 17.88 -14.23
CA ASP A 148 -10.34 16.55 -14.16
C ASP A 148 -9.27 15.51 -13.82
N PHE A 149 -9.26 15.06 -12.56
CA PHE A 149 -8.31 14.07 -12.06
C PHE A 149 -8.75 12.61 -12.28
N THR A 150 -9.87 12.35 -12.99
CA THR A 150 -10.40 10.99 -13.15
C THR A 150 -9.33 9.99 -13.63
N LYS A 151 -8.52 10.38 -14.62
CA LYS A 151 -7.42 9.53 -15.13
C LYS A 151 -6.30 9.34 -14.12
N ALA A 152 -5.96 10.37 -13.36
CA ALA A 152 -4.98 10.24 -12.30
C ALA A 152 -5.50 9.24 -11.25
N GLU A 153 -6.74 9.38 -10.79
CA GLU A 153 -7.37 8.48 -9.82
C GLU A 153 -7.38 7.01 -10.30
N GLU A 154 -7.57 6.76 -11.59
CA GLU A 154 -7.43 5.41 -12.18
C GLU A 154 -6.00 4.86 -12.00
N GLN A 155 -4.97 5.65 -12.28
CA GLN A 155 -3.57 5.25 -12.07
C GLN A 155 -3.22 5.03 -10.59
N PHE A 156 -3.76 5.88 -9.70
CA PHE A 156 -3.56 5.72 -8.26
C PHE A 156 -4.24 4.45 -7.73
N THR A 157 -5.41 4.12 -8.27
CA THR A 157 -6.11 2.86 -7.96
C THR A 157 -5.24 1.68 -8.37
N GLN A 158 -4.67 1.70 -9.57
CA GLN A 158 -3.76 0.65 -10.04
C GLN A 158 -2.52 0.51 -9.13
N PHE A 159 -1.91 1.63 -8.74
CA PHE A 159 -0.81 1.65 -7.76
C PHE A 159 -1.22 1.00 -6.42
N SER A 160 -2.39 1.38 -5.89
CA SER A 160 -2.90 0.82 -4.63
C SER A 160 -3.21 -0.67 -4.72
N ASP A 161 -3.78 -1.13 -5.83
CA ASP A 161 -4.10 -2.53 -6.06
C ASP A 161 -2.83 -3.39 -6.15
N GLN A 162 -1.81 -2.92 -6.88
CA GLN A 162 -0.51 -3.59 -6.99
C GLN A 162 0.19 -3.70 -5.63
N LEU A 163 0.21 -2.61 -4.85
CA LEU A 163 0.73 -2.64 -3.49
C LEU A 163 -0.09 -3.54 -2.57
N SER A 164 -1.42 -3.51 -2.67
CA SER A 164 -2.28 -4.33 -1.82
C SER A 164 -2.00 -5.82 -2.02
N ALA A 165 -1.86 -6.26 -3.28
CA ALA A 165 -1.51 -7.63 -3.61
C ALA A 165 -0.16 -8.05 -2.98
N LEU A 166 0.85 -7.19 -3.07
CA LEU A 166 2.16 -7.42 -2.45
C LEU A 166 2.07 -7.58 -0.92
N TYR A 167 1.29 -6.73 -0.26
CA TYR A 167 1.12 -6.78 1.19
C TYR A 167 0.37 -8.04 1.62
N GLU A 168 -0.70 -8.40 0.92
CA GLU A 168 -1.46 -9.62 1.19
C GLU A 168 -0.61 -10.88 1.01
N GLU A 169 0.22 -10.95 -0.02
CA GLU A 169 1.17 -12.03 -0.25
C GLU A 169 2.17 -12.17 0.91
N ALA A 170 2.64 -11.05 1.46
CA ALA A 170 3.49 -11.01 2.65
C ALA A 170 2.73 -11.26 3.97
N GLY A 171 1.42 -11.45 3.94
CA GLY A 171 0.57 -11.59 5.13
C GLY A 171 0.50 -10.31 5.98
N LEU A 172 0.58 -9.16 5.33
CA LEU A 172 0.43 -7.83 5.90
C LEU A 172 -0.91 -7.20 5.50
N PHE A 173 -1.35 -6.20 6.25
CA PHE A 173 -2.49 -5.37 5.83
C PHE A 173 -2.01 -4.28 4.87
N ALA A 174 -2.68 -4.19 3.72
CA ALA A 174 -2.40 -3.14 2.75
C ALA A 174 -2.62 -1.74 3.33
N PRO A 175 -1.71 -0.78 3.09
CA PRO A 175 -1.89 0.61 3.51
C PRO A 175 -2.85 1.37 2.60
N ASP A 176 -3.55 2.35 3.17
CA ASP A 176 -4.22 3.39 2.38
C ASP A 176 -3.17 4.44 1.98
N MET A 177 -2.51 4.21 0.85
CA MET A 177 -1.43 5.09 0.41
C MET A 177 -1.89 6.50 0.08
N MET A 178 -3.14 6.70 -0.35
CA MET A 178 -3.64 8.05 -0.62
C MET A 178 -3.61 8.86 0.68
N LYS A 179 -4.07 8.23 1.77
CA LYS A 179 -4.04 8.83 3.10
C LYS A 179 -2.64 8.95 3.68
N GLU A 180 -1.76 7.98 3.45
CA GLU A 180 -0.38 8.04 3.96
C GLU A 180 0.45 9.15 3.29
N LEU A 181 0.15 9.48 2.04
CA LEU A 181 0.81 10.54 1.28
C LEU A 181 0.21 11.93 1.53
N SER A 182 -1.03 12.03 2.01
CA SER A 182 -1.75 13.29 2.19
C SER A 182 -1.47 13.98 3.53
#